data_AF-A0A167SFW7-F1
#
_entry.id   AF-A0A167SFW7-F1
#
_cell.length_a   1.000
_cell.length_b   1.000
_cell.length_c   1.000
_cell.angle_alpha   90.00
_cell.angle_beta   90.00
_cell.angle_gamma   90.00
#
_symmetry.space_group_name_H-M   'P 1'
#
loop_
_entity.id
_entity.type
_entity.pdbx_description
1 polymer ?
#
loop_
_entity_poly.entity_id
_entity_poly.type
_entity_poly.pdbx_seq_one_letter_code
_entity_poly.pdbx_strand_id
1 'polypeptide(L)'
;MSLLREGKQKRADQLLGVVTTTSTDRFPSKLRDRLVSNIQQVSQKDRGGSLKTSSVPCPKCNAPDMKFAELQLRSADEGATIFYSCSVCDHR
;
A
#
# COMPACT_ATOMS: atom_id res chain seq x y z
N MET A 1 11.07 20.51 -2.90
CA MET A 1 10.59 20.95 -1.58
C MET A 1 10.51 19.74 -0.66
N SER A 2 11.54 19.49 0.16
CA SER A 2 11.45 18.57 1.29
C SER A 2 12.31 19.16 2.42
N LEU A 3 11.70 20.12 3.11
CA LEU A 3 12.23 20.69 4.33
C LEU A 3 11.61 19.94 5.52
N LEU A 4 12.43 19.80 6.57
CA LEU A 4 12.10 19.45 7.96
C LEU A 4 11.80 17.98 8.29
N ARG A 5 12.82 17.14 8.55
CA ARG A 5 12.77 16.07 9.59
C ARG A 5 14.13 15.73 10.24
N GLU A 6 15.03 16.69 10.48
CA GLU A 6 16.33 16.41 11.15
C GLU A 6 16.47 17.05 12.54
N GLY A 7 15.40 17.64 13.07
CA GLY A 7 15.46 18.50 14.26
C GLY A 7 15.23 17.86 15.63
N LYS A 8 14.92 16.56 15.73
CA LYS A 8 14.48 15.94 17.02
C LYS A 8 15.48 15.01 17.71
N GLN A 9 16.55 14.56 17.04
CA GLN A 9 17.46 13.58 17.65
C GLN A 9 18.53 14.17 18.58
N LYS A 10 18.88 15.46 18.44
CA LYS A 10 20.06 16.01 19.15
C LYS A 10 19.87 16.31 20.65
N ARG A 11 18.65 16.27 21.19
CA ARG A 11 18.38 16.59 22.62
C ARG A 11 18.45 15.41 23.58
N ALA A 12 18.50 14.17 23.09
CA ALA A 12 18.49 12.96 23.93
C ALA A 12 19.88 12.34 24.17
N ASP A 13 20.90 12.75 23.41
CA ASP A 13 22.25 12.15 23.43
C ASP A 13 23.15 12.65 24.58
N GLN A 14 22.71 13.61 25.39
CA GLN A 14 23.60 14.29 26.35
C GLN A 14 23.59 13.68 27.77
N LEU A 15 22.76 12.66 28.04
CA LEU A 15 22.64 12.03 29.37
C LEU A 15 22.81 10.49 29.38
N LEU A 16 22.96 9.86 28.22
CA LEU A 16 23.28 8.44 28.10
C LEU A 16 24.46 8.33 27.12
N GLY A 17 25.54 7.67 27.54
CA GLY A 17 26.84 7.66 26.86
C GLY A 17 26.72 7.45 25.34
N VAL A 18 27.61 8.13 24.59
CA VAL A 18 27.65 8.18 23.12
C VAL A 18 27.18 6.86 22.48
N VAL A 19 25.93 6.85 21.99
CA VAL A 19 25.35 5.69 21.30
C VAL A 19 25.66 5.83 19.81
N THR A 20 26.66 5.10 19.33
CA THR A 20 26.89 4.96 17.89
C THR A 20 25.86 4.02 17.29
N THR A 21 24.79 4.55 16.69
CA THR A 21 23.88 3.75 15.87
C THR A 21 24.44 3.64 14.45
N THR A 22 24.78 2.43 14.02
CA THR A 22 25.11 2.19 12.61
C THR A 22 23.80 2.06 11.83
N SER A 23 23.63 2.90 10.80
CA SER A 23 22.53 2.74 9.84
C SER A 23 23.03 1.96 8.63
N THR A 24 22.23 1.00 8.17
CA THR A 24 22.50 0.22 6.96
C THR A 24 22.59 1.08 5.70
N ASP A 25 22.08 2.33 5.74
CA ASP A 25 22.10 3.29 4.63
C ASP A 25 23.47 3.95 4.43
N ARG A 26 24.35 3.95 5.45
CA ARG A 26 25.69 4.55 5.36
C ARG A 26 26.74 3.65 4.68
N PHE A 27 26.33 2.50 4.15
CA PHE A 27 27.19 1.55 3.46
C PHE A 27 26.72 1.28 2.02
N PRO A 28 26.95 2.23 1.09
CA PRO A 28 26.64 2.03 -0.33
C PRO A 28 27.61 1.00 -0.94
N SER A 29 27.08 0.07 -1.74
CA SER A 29 27.88 -0.91 -2.46
C SER A 29 27.32 -1.13 -3.87
N LYS A 30 28.21 -1.39 -4.84
CA LYS A 30 27.82 -1.63 -6.24
C LYS A 30 26.75 -2.73 -6.39
N LEU A 31 26.77 -3.74 -5.51
CA LEU A 31 25.79 -4.83 -5.50
C LEU A 31 24.41 -4.37 -5.00
N ARG A 32 24.36 -3.53 -3.96
CA ARG A 32 23.11 -2.94 -3.46
C ARG A 32 22.50 -1.98 -4.47
N ASP A 33 23.31 -1.17 -5.13
CA ASP A 33 22.83 -0.24 -6.15
C ASP A 33 22.16 -1.00 -7.31
N ARG A 34 22.72 -2.14 -7.74
CA ARG A 34 22.10 -3.01 -8.76
C ARG A 34 20.83 -3.72 -8.30
N LEU A 35 20.71 -4.06 -7.01
CA LEU A 35 19.47 -4.64 -6.47
C LEU A 35 18.33 -3.62 -6.47
N VAL A 36 18.64 -2.33 -6.28
CA VAL A 36 17.63 -1.27 -6.16
C VAL A 36 17.32 -0.61 -7.51
N SER A 37 18.22 -0.65 -8.49
CA SER A 37 18.08 0.08 -9.77
C SER A 37 16.88 -0.34 -10.62
N ASN A 38 16.44 -1.60 -10.53
CA ASN A 38 15.40 -2.16 -11.40
C ASN A 38 14.05 -2.35 -10.70
N ILE A 39 13.85 -1.71 -9.54
CA ILE A 39 12.61 -1.84 -8.78
C ILE A 39 11.57 -0.88 -9.36
N GLN A 40 10.52 -1.44 -9.97
CA GLN A 40 9.34 -0.66 -10.30
C GLN A 40 8.62 -0.25 -9.01
N GLN A 41 8.56 1.05 -8.73
CA GLN A 41 7.73 1.58 -7.64
C GLN A 41 6.26 1.48 -8.04
N VAL A 42 5.60 0.38 -7.66
CA VAL A 42 4.15 0.20 -7.82
C VAL A 42 3.40 1.01 -6.78
N SER A 43 2.55 1.92 -7.24
CA SER A 43 1.67 2.72 -6.38
C SER A 43 0.43 1.93 -5.96
N GLN A 44 -0.29 2.40 -4.94
CA GLN A 44 -1.56 1.78 -4.50
C GLN A 44 -2.60 1.67 -5.63
N LYS A 45 -2.50 2.54 -6.64
CA LYS A 45 -3.39 2.58 -7.82
C LYS A 45 -3.11 1.39 -8.75
N ASP A 46 -1.85 0.99 -8.84
CA ASP A 46 -1.38 -0.13 -9.68
C ASP A 46 -1.68 -1.49 -9.02
N ARG A 47 -2.00 -1.50 -7.73
CA ARG A 47 -2.44 -2.69 -6.98
C ARG A 47 -3.93 -3.02 -7.14
N GLY A 48 -4.68 -2.18 -7.84
CA GLY A 48 -6.11 -2.37 -8.12
C GLY A 48 -6.36 -3.47 -9.16
N GLY A 49 -5.85 -4.68 -8.92
CA GLY A 49 -6.21 -5.84 -9.72
C GLY A 49 -7.72 -6.06 -9.65
N SER A 50 -8.34 -6.13 -10.83
CA SER A 50 -9.71 -6.58 -11.09
C SER A 50 -10.91 -5.88 -10.42
N LEU A 51 -10.75 -4.71 -9.79
CA LEU A 51 -11.93 -3.93 -9.36
C LEU A 51 -12.58 -3.22 -10.55
N LYS A 52 -13.75 -3.69 -10.96
CA LYS A 52 -14.60 -3.09 -12.00
C LYS A 52 -15.73 -2.28 -11.36
N THR A 53 -16.27 -1.28 -12.05
CA THR A 53 -17.44 -0.52 -11.58
C THR A 53 -18.73 -1.16 -12.09
N SER A 54 -19.74 -1.31 -11.22
CA SER A 54 -21.08 -1.77 -11.55
C SER A 54 -22.13 -0.75 -11.11
N SER A 55 -23.26 -0.72 -11.81
CA SER A 55 -24.43 0.14 -11.49
C SER A 55 -25.36 -0.47 -10.43
N VAL A 56 -24.81 -1.29 -9.53
CA VAL A 56 -25.58 -1.90 -8.43
C VAL A 56 -25.57 -0.93 -7.25
N PRO A 57 -26.74 -0.51 -6.75
CA PRO A 57 -26.79 0.45 -5.66
C PRO A 57 -26.36 -0.17 -4.32
N CYS A 58 -25.66 0.59 -3.49
CA CYS A 58 -25.24 0.13 -2.17
C CYS A 58 -26.43 0.03 -1.20
N PRO A 59 -26.64 -1.11 -0.51
CA PRO A 59 -27.79 -1.29 0.39
C PRO A 59 -27.71 -0.46 1.67
N LYS A 60 -26.56 0.14 2.00
CA LYS A 60 -26.38 0.97 3.21
C LYS A 60 -26.51 2.47 2.95
N CYS A 61 -25.92 2.97 1.86
CA CYS A 61 -25.84 4.42 1.60
C CYS A 61 -26.48 4.85 0.27
N ASN A 62 -27.07 3.93 -0.50
CA ASN A 62 -27.68 4.18 -1.81
C ASN A 62 -26.76 4.87 -2.83
N ALA A 63 -25.44 4.68 -2.71
CA ALA A 63 -24.52 5.05 -3.78
C ALA A 63 -24.91 4.29 -5.06
N PRO A 64 -25.01 4.94 -6.23
CA PRO A 64 -25.52 4.33 -7.46
C PRO A 64 -24.58 3.26 -8.03
N ASP A 65 -23.27 3.44 -7.81
CA ASP A 65 -22.25 2.55 -8.32
C ASP A 65 -21.44 1.92 -7.19
N MET A 66 -21.14 0.62 -7.34
CA MET A 66 -20.25 -0.14 -6.46
C MET A 66 -19.14 -0.80 -7.28
N LYS A 67 -17.94 -0.88 -6.67
CA LYS A 67 -16.82 -1.63 -7.27
C LYS A 67 -16.98 -3.10 -6.94
N PHE A 68 -16.75 -3.98 -7.91
CA PHE A 68 -16.79 -5.40 -7.71
C PHE A 68 -15.52 -6.09 -8.19
N ALA A 69 -15.19 -7.20 -7.56
CA ALA A 69 -14.10 -8.09 -7.96
C ALA A 69 -14.64 -9.50 -8.13
N GLU A 70 -14.21 -10.17 -9.19
CA GLU A 70 -14.57 -11.56 -9.48
C GLU A 70 -13.45 -12.45 -8.95
N LEU A 71 -13.76 -13.34 -8.00
CA LEU A 71 -12.80 -14.28 -7.43
C LEU A 71 -13.36 -15.71 -7.51
N GLN A 72 -12.56 -16.61 -8.06
CA GLN A 72 -12.86 -18.03 -8.10
C GLN A 72 -12.38 -18.69 -6.79
N LEU A 73 -13.32 -19.16 -5.97
CA LEU A 73 -13.04 -19.81 -4.68
C LEU A 73 -13.16 -21.33 -4.73
N ARG A 74 -13.75 -21.87 -5.79
CA ARG A 74 -14.06 -23.30 -5.98
C ARG A 74 -13.53 -23.75 -7.34
N SER A 75 -13.63 -25.05 -7.62
CA SER A 75 -13.25 -25.63 -8.91
C SER A 75 -13.92 -24.94 -10.09
N ALA A 76 -13.41 -25.16 -11.31
CA ALA A 76 -13.89 -24.48 -12.52
C ALA A 76 -15.37 -24.71 -12.86
N ASP A 77 -16.00 -25.76 -12.32
CA ASP A 77 -17.41 -26.06 -12.52
C ASP A 77 -18.37 -25.15 -11.73
N GLU A 78 -17.85 -24.38 -10.78
CA GLU A 78 -18.63 -23.37 -10.08
C GLU A 78 -18.24 -21.97 -10.60
N GLY A 79 -19.25 -21.19 -10.99
CA GLY A 79 -19.04 -19.82 -11.47
C GLY A 79 -18.25 -18.95 -10.48
N ALA A 80 -17.62 -17.90 -10.99
CA ALA A 80 -16.86 -16.97 -10.15
C ALA A 80 -17.77 -16.27 -9.13
N THR A 81 -17.26 -16.07 -7.91
CA THR A 81 -17.96 -15.30 -6.88
C THR A 81 -17.69 -13.81 -7.06
N ILE A 82 -18.74 -13.00 -7.04
CA ILE A 82 -18.65 -11.54 -7.19
C ILE A 82 -18.65 -10.90 -5.81
N PHE A 83 -17.57 -10.20 -5.48
CA PHE A 83 -17.41 -9.43 -4.25
C PHE A 83 -17.66 -7.95 -4.52
N TYR A 84 -18.64 -7.35 -3.84
CA TYR A 84 -18.92 -5.92 -3.95
C TYR A 84 -18.19 -5.11 -2.86
N SER A 85 -17.83 -3.88 -3.18
CA SER A 85 -17.19 -2.93 -2.27
C SER A 85 -17.68 -1.51 -2.58
N CYS A 86 -18.28 -0.87 -1.58
CA CYS A 86 -18.72 0.52 -1.69
C CYS A 86 -17.55 1.46 -1.47
N SER A 87 -17.31 2.40 -2.38
CA SER A 87 -16.26 3.41 -2.21
C SER A 87 -16.64 4.58 -1.29
N VAL A 88 -17.90 4.64 -0.84
CA VAL A 88 -18.42 5.76 -0.03
C VAL A 88 -18.51 5.38 1.45
N CYS A 89 -19.03 4.18 1.77
CA CYS A 89 -19.26 3.74 3.15
C CYS A 89 -18.45 2.50 3.56
N ASP A 90 -17.52 2.05 2.72
CA ASP A 90 -16.66 0.87 2.92
C ASP A 90 -17.41 -0.44 3.21
N HIS A 91 -18.69 -0.53 2.84
CA HIS A 91 -19.46 -1.77 2.92
C HIS A 91 -18.94 -2.79 1.90
N ARG A 92 -18.67 -4.00 2.39
CA ARG A 92 -18.40 -5.21 1.63
C ARG A 92 -19.48 -6.25 1.89
#